data_AF-A0A951FE82-F1
#
_entry.id   AF-A0A951FE82-F1
#
_cell.length_a   1.000
_cell.length_b   1.000
_cell.length_c   1.000
_cell.angle_alpha   90.00
_cell.angle_beta   90.00
_cell.angle_gamma   90.00
#
_symmetry.space_group_name_H-M   'P 1'
#
loop_
_entity.id
_entity.type
_entity.pdbx_description
1 polymer ?
#
loop_
_entity_poly.entity_id
_entity_poly.type
_entity_poly.pdbx_seq_one_letter_code
_entity_poly.pdbx_strand_id
1 'polypeptide(L)' 'MAMNHDEATRFKQQIAREHPKLTFDVREYQGDWTVIVINPRTNESFGIVNPSDWQERLAMMQGMVPPQTNR' A
#
# COMPACT_ATOMS: atom_id res chain seq x y z
N MET A 1 -16.18 -2.18 -2.20
CA MET A 1 -16.39 -1.36 -3.41
C MET A 1 -15.05 -0.77 -3.78
N ALA A 2 -14.74 -0.71 -5.08
CA ALA A 2 -13.51 -0.07 -5.53
C ALA A 2 -13.59 1.45 -5.29
N MET A 3 -12.45 2.05 -5.00
CA MET A 3 -12.32 3.50 -4.87
C MET A 3 -12.41 4.17 -6.23
N ASN A 4 -12.98 5.37 -6.28
CA ASN A 4 -12.76 6.30 -7.38
C ASN A 4 -11.42 7.04 -7.24
N HIS A 5 -11.07 7.87 -8.22
CA HIS A 5 -9.80 8.63 -8.25
C HIS A 5 -9.57 9.50 -7.00
N ASP A 6 -10.59 10.25 -6.60
CA ASP A 6 -10.48 11.19 -5.48
C ASP A 6 -10.39 10.44 -4.15
N GLU A 7 -11.14 9.35 -4.01
CA GLU A 7 -11.07 8.43 -2.87
C GLU A 7 -9.68 7.81 -2.77
N ALA A 8 -9.14 7.26 -3.86
CA ALA A 8 -7.81 6.66 -3.88
C ALA A 8 -6.72 7.70 -3.56
N THR A 9 -6.86 8.93 -4.06
CA THR A 9 -5.91 10.02 -3.77
C THR A 9 -5.95 10.46 -2.31
N ARG A 10 -7.15 10.64 -1.73
CA ARG A 10 -7.32 10.97 -0.31
C ARG A 10 -6.81 9.84 0.58
N PHE A 11 -7.11 8.60 0.20
CA PHE A 11 -6.67 7.42 0.92
C PHE A 11 -5.15 7.30 0.91
N LYS A 12 -4.50 7.46 -0.25
CA LYS A 12 -3.02 7.56 -0.36
C LYS A 12 -2.45 8.60 0.60
N GLN A 13 -3.02 9.81 0.62
CA GLN A 13 -2.51 10.88 1.50
C GLN A 13 -2.65 10.54 2.98
N GLN A 14 -3.75 9.87 3.37
CA GLN A 14 -3.96 9.42 4.74
C GLN A 14 -2.90 8.38 5.15
N ILE A 15 -2.79 7.27 4.41
CA ILE A 15 -1.86 6.19 4.77
C ILE A 15 -0.39 6.61 4.64
N ALA A 16 -0.07 7.56 3.75
CA ALA A 16 1.27 8.13 3.65
C ALA A 16 1.66 8.97 4.88
N ARG A 17 0.68 9.63 5.52
CA ARG A 17 0.91 10.34 6.78
C ARG A 17 1.09 9.36 7.95
N GLU A 18 0.31 8.29 7.98
CA GLU A 18 0.39 7.24 9.01
C GLU A 18 1.68 6.39 8.88
N HIS A 19 2.13 6.14 7.64
CA HIS A 19 3.28 5.28 7.33
C HIS A 19 4.29 5.98 6.42
N PRO A 20 5.01 7.00 6.91
CA PRO A 20 5.91 7.83 6.10
C PRO A 20 7.15 7.09 5.57
N LYS A 21 7.40 5.86 6.04
CA LYS A 21 8.50 5.01 5.58
C LYS A 21 8.15 4.18 4.33
N LEU A 22 6.89 4.14 3.95
CA LEU A 22 6.42 3.45 2.75
C LEU A 22 6.34 4.42 1.58
N THR A 23 6.44 3.89 0.37
CA THR A 23 6.24 4.68 -0.86
C THR A 23 4.86 4.36 -1.44
N PHE A 24 4.19 5.37 -1.97
CA PHE A 24 2.81 5.26 -2.43
C PHE A 24 2.61 5.87 -3.82
N ASP A 25 1.95 5.15 -4.71
CA ASP A 25 1.52 5.60 -6.03
C ASP A 25 0.01 5.36 -6.21
N VAL A 26 -0.63 6.06 -7.13
CA VAL A 26 -2.05 5.87 -7.47
C VAL A 26 -2.13 5.63 -8.97
N ARG A 27 -2.78 4.54 -9.37
CA ARG A 27 -2.95 4.17 -10.78
C ARG A 27 -4.33 3.61 -11.04
N GLU A 28 -4.85 3.89 -12.22
CA GLU A 28 -6.06 3.25 -12.71
C GLU A 28 -5.70 1.89 -13.34
N TYR A 29 -6.42 0.85 -12.96
CA TYR A 29 -6.29 -0.48 -13.55
C TYR A 29 -7.69 -1.02 -13.87
N GLN A 30 -7.98 -1.22 -15.16
CA GLN A 30 -9.26 -1.76 -15.64
C GLN A 30 -10.50 -0.99 -15.16
N GLY A 31 -10.38 0.32 -14.93
CA GLY A 31 -11.47 1.18 -14.45
C GLY A 31 -11.52 1.35 -12.93
N ASP A 32 -10.67 0.61 -12.19
CA ASP A 32 -10.57 0.73 -10.73
C ASP A 32 -9.33 1.54 -10.33
N TRP A 33 -9.51 2.54 -9.47
CA TRP A 33 -8.40 3.31 -8.92
C TRP A 33 -7.74 2.57 -7.77
N THR A 34 -6.47 2.27 -7.96
CA THR A 34 -5.67 1.43 -7.06
C THR A 34 -4.55 2.26 -6.44
N VAL A 35 -4.41 2.18 -5.10
CA VAL A 35 -3.24 2.70 -4.40
C VAL A 35 -2.17 1.62 -4.37
N ILE A 36 -1.04 1.85 -5.00
CA ILE A 36 0.12 0.97 -4.96
C ILE A 36 0.98 1.36 -3.75
N VAL A 37 1.24 0.40 -2.88
CA VAL A 37 2.13 0.56 -1.73
C VAL A 37 3.40 -0.23 -1.98
N ILE A 38 4.55 0.39 -1.75
CA ILE A 38 5.87 -0.20 -1.96
C ILE A 38 6.61 -0.17 -0.64
N ASN A 39 7.08 -1.35 -0.19
CA ASN A 39 7.94 -1.49 0.97
C ASN A 39 9.41 -1.31 0.54
N PRO A 40 10.09 -0.20 0.88
CA PRO A 40 11.46 0.02 0.45
C PRO A 40 12.47 -0.94 1.10
N ARG A 41 12.08 -1.68 2.16
CA ARG A 41 12.95 -2.65 2.82
C ARG A 41 13.01 -4.00 2.09
N THR A 42 11.86 -4.48 1.62
CA THR A 42 11.76 -5.77 0.92
C THR A 42 11.66 -5.61 -0.60
N ASN A 43 11.45 -4.38 -1.08
CA ASN A 43 11.13 -4.03 -2.46
C ASN A 43 9.85 -4.70 -2.99
N GLU A 44 9.00 -5.20 -2.10
CA GLU A 44 7.69 -5.74 -2.46
C GLU A 44 6.67 -4.61 -2.63
N SER A 45 5.71 -4.85 -3.51
CA SER A 45 4.60 -3.93 -3.73
C SER A 45 3.27 -4.66 -3.80
N PHE A 46 2.21 -3.98 -3.41
CA PHE A 46 0.84 -4.48 -3.52
C PHE A 46 -0.14 -3.35 -3.83
N GLY A 47 -1.24 -3.72 -4.48
CA GLY A 47 -2.33 -2.81 -4.81
C GLY A 47 -3.44 -2.85 -3.77
N ILE A 48 -4.01 -1.69 -3.48
CA ILE A 48 -5.17 -1.50 -2.63
C ILE A 48 -6.27 -0.88 -3.47
N VAL A 49 -7.29 -1.67 -3.80
CA VAL A 49 -8.45 -1.23 -4.58
C VAL A 49 -9.58 -0.70 -3.70
N ASN A 50 -9.58 -1.09 -2.41
CA ASN A 50 -10.53 -0.60 -1.42
C ASN A 50 -9.85 -0.35 -0.06
N PRO A 51 -10.35 0.57 0.79
CA PRO A 51 -9.71 0.88 2.06
C PRO A 51 -9.72 -0.27 3.08
N SER A 52 -10.66 -1.20 3.00
CA SER A 52 -10.72 -2.37 3.90
C SER A 52 -9.54 -3.33 3.69
N ASP A 53 -9.08 -3.49 2.44
CA ASP A 53 -7.93 -4.35 2.12
C ASP A 53 -6.64 -3.88 2.81
N TRP A 54 -6.54 -2.59 3.13
CA TRP A 54 -5.33 -2.00 3.70
C TRP A 54 -4.91 -2.65 5.01
N GLN A 55 -5.85 -2.85 5.94
CA GLN A 55 -5.53 -3.37 7.27
C GLN A 55 -4.96 -4.79 7.19
N GLU A 56 -5.54 -5.62 6.32
CA GLU A 56 -5.04 -6.99 6.09
C GLU A 56 -3.64 -6.97 5.43
N ARG A 57 -3.44 -6.13 4.41
CA ARG A 57 -2.15 -6.02 3.71
C ARG A 57 -1.05 -5.45 4.60
N LEU A 58 -1.38 -4.47 5.44
CA LEU A 58 -0.46 -3.89 6.41
C LEU A 58 0.01 -4.93 7.42
N ALA A 59 -0.90 -5.76 7.94
CA ALA A 59 -0.54 -6.84 8.85
C ALA A 59 0.42 -7.86 8.21
N MET A 60 0.18 -8.22 6.94
CA MET A 60 1.10 -9.08 6.18
C MET A 60 2.49 -8.44 6.05
N MET A 61 2.56 -7.15 5.72
CA MET A 61 3.82 -6.43 5.53
C MET A 61 4.61 -6.24 6.82
N GLN A 62 3.93 -6.03 7.95
CA GLN A 62 4.57 -5.92 9.26
C GLN A 62 5.03 -7.30 9.80
N GLY A 63 4.33 -8.37 9.42
CA GLY A 63 4.71 -9.75 9.72
C GLY A 63 5.90 -10.27 8.89
N MET A 64 6.23 -9.60 7.78
CA MET A 64 7.41 -9.90 6.97
C MET A 64 8.67 -9.36 7.66
N VAL A 65 9.24 -10.16 8.56
CA VAL A 65 10.61 -9.96 9.05
C VAL A 65 11.56 -10.16 7.86
N PRO A 66 12.37 -9.17 7.46
CA PRO A 66 13.38 -9.42 6.43
C PRO A 66 14.31 -10.53 6.94
N PRO A 67 14.71 -11.51 6.11
CA PRO A 67 15.63 -12.54 6.54
C PRO A 67 16.85 -11.84 7.14
N GLN A 68 17.11 -12.08 8.43
CA GLN A 68 18.33 -11.61 9.08
C GLN A 68 19.47 -12.19 8.26
N THR A 69 20.07 -11.34 7.43
CA THR A 69 21.28 -11.70 6.69
C THR A 69 22.36 -11.73 7.75
N ASN A 70 22.51 -12.87 8.43
CA ASN A 70 23.65 -13.15 9.28
C ASN A 70 24.90 -12.94 8.41
N ARG A 71 25.64 -11.88 8.72
CA ARG A 71 27.00 -11.66 8.29
C ARG A 71 27.88 -11.56 9.52
#